data_AF-A0A0G0XI03-F1
#
_entry.id   AF-A0A0G0XI03-F1
#
_cell.length_a   1.000
_cell.length_b   1.000
_cell.length_c   1.000
_cell.angle_alpha   90.00
_cell.angle_beta   90.00
_cell.angle_gamma   90.00
#
_symmetry.space_group_name_H-M   'P 1'
#
loop_
_entity.id
_entity.type
_entity.pdbx_description
1 polymer ?
#
loop_
_entity_poly.entity_id
_entity_poly.type
_entity_poly.pdbx_seq_one_letter_code
_entity_poly.pdbx_strand_id
1 'polypeptide(L)'
;MGHINLFRVAKKHTDILIVGLDNDKTITKTKGPKRPVNNYKRRSEFLSEFSLVDFIFRIDEIFKHGDNKSFKYFTKLFKLLKPNYIFSSIKCDSLWKEKRNIAESLGVKFIPEKSEVTHSSTIIKILESDLWHPPRT
;
A
#
# COMPACT_ATOMS: atom_id res chain seq x y z
N MET A 1 9.42 8.87 2.96
CA MET A 1 8.28 9.82 3.06
C MET A 1 7.07 9.45 2.19
N GLY A 2 7.17 8.58 1.19
CA GLY A 2 6.07 8.31 0.24
C GLY A 2 4.72 7.87 0.83
N HIS A 3 4.65 6.76 1.58
CA HIS A 3 3.38 6.27 2.15
C HIS A 3 2.77 7.19 3.22
N ILE A 4 3.59 7.97 3.93
CA ILE A 4 3.11 8.89 4.96
C ILE A 4 2.24 9.99 4.32
N ASN A 5 2.59 10.45 3.12
CA ASN A 5 1.79 11.47 2.43
C ASN A 5 0.39 10.93 2.07
N LEU A 6 0.32 9.69 1.58
CA LEU A 6 -0.95 9.01 1.32
C LEU A 6 -1.82 8.95 2.58
N PHE A 7 -1.26 8.59 3.73
CA PHE A 7 -2.01 8.54 4.99
C PHE A 7 -2.44 9.93 5.48
N ARG A 8 -1.60 10.96 5.30
CA ARG A 8 -1.96 12.35 5.62
C ARG A 8 -3.12 12.85 4.78
N VAL A 9 -3.10 12.58 3.47
CA VAL A 9 -4.22 12.91 2.58
C VAL A 9 -5.47 12.15 3.01
N ALA A 10 -5.36 10.85 3.28
CA ALA A 10 -6.49 10.04 3.70
C ALA A 10 -7.13 10.55 5.00
N LYS A 11 -6.33 10.78 6.05
CA LYS A 11 -6.83 11.23 7.36
C LYS A 11 -7.47 12.62 7.33
N LYS A 12 -7.09 13.50 6.39
CA LYS A 12 -7.77 14.80 6.19
C LYS A 12 -9.23 14.66 5.72
N HIS A 13 -9.58 13.52 5.14
CA HIS A 13 -10.90 13.26 4.57
C HIS A 13 -11.72 12.25 5.39
N THR A 14 -11.15 11.71 6.49
CA THR A 14 -11.76 10.59 7.21
C THR A 14 -11.57 10.71 8.71
N ASP A 15 -12.60 10.39 9.49
CA ASP A 15 -12.47 10.22 10.93
C ASP A 15 -11.71 8.93 11.26
N ILE A 16 -11.92 7.87 10.46
CA ILE A 16 -11.32 6.54 10.62
C ILE A 16 -10.57 6.16 9.34
N LEU A 17 -9.27 5.86 9.48
CA LEU A 17 -8.38 5.36 8.44
C LEU A 17 -8.07 3.88 8.67
N ILE A 18 -8.50 3.05 7.72
CA ILE A 18 -8.22 1.61 7.68
C ILE A 18 -7.19 1.34 6.58
N VAL A 19 -6.09 0.67 6.93
CA VAL A 19 -5.00 0.34 6.01
C VAL A 19 -4.94 -1.15 5.72
N GLY A 20 -5.11 -1.52 4.45
CA GLY A 20 -4.87 -2.88 3.96
C GLY A 20 -3.39 -3.11 3.68
N LEU A 21 -2.79 -4.13 4.31
CA LEU A 21 -1.37 -4.44 4.19
C LEU A 21 -1.17 -5.84 3.59
N ASP A 22 -0.46 -5.93 2.46
CA ASP A 22 -0.15 -7.20 1.81
C ASP A 22 0.71 -8.10 2.69
N ASN A 23 0.44 -9.41 2.66
CA ASN A 23 1.28 -10.41 3.29
C ASN A 23 2.66 -10.56 2.60
N ASP A 24 3.58 -11.28 3.25
CA ASP A 24 4.95 -11.41 2.75
C ASP A 24 5.02 -12.18 1.43
N LYS A 25 4.20 -13.23 1.26
CA LYS A 25 4.14 -14.05 0.03
C LYS A 25 3.75 -13.20 -1.19
N THR A 26 2.74 -12.34 -1.05
CA THR A 26 2.29 -11.42 -2.09
C THR A 26 3.41 -10.47 -2.50
N ILE A 27 4.12 -9.91 -1.52
CA ILE A 27 5.24 -9.00 -1.81
C ILE A 27 6.41 -9.71 -2.47
N THR A 28 6.80 -10.89 -1.98
CA THR A 28 7.86 -11.69 -2.60
C THR A 28 7.55 -12.03 -4.05
N LYS A 29 6.30 -12.41 -4.33
CA LYS A 29 5.88 -12.78 -5.69
C LYS A 29 5.81 -11.58 -6.64
N THR A 30 5.44 -10.41 -6.15
CA THR A 30 5.28 -9.20 -6.97
C THR A 30 6.55 -8.37 -7.11
N LYS A 31 7.45 -8.40 -6.12
CA LYS A 31 8.66 -7.55 -6.06
C LYS A 31 9.97 -8.34 -6.05
N GLY A 32 9.90 -9.67 -6.11
CA GLY A 32 11.05 -10.57 -6.19
C GLY A 32 11.48 -11.16 -4.84
N PRO A 33 12.40 -12.15 -4.86
CA PRO A 33 12.77 -12.97 -3.72
C PRO A 33 13.41 -12.19 -2.55
N LYS A 34 14.05 -11.05 -2.83
CA LYS A 34 14.67 -10.18 -1.81
C LYS A 34 13.66 -9.27 -1.07
N ARG A 35 12.36 -9.46 -1.29
CA ARG A 35 11.29 -8.65 -0.69
C ARG A 35 10.28 -9.55 0.02
N PRO A 36 9.62 -9.08 1.08
CA PRO A 36 9.81 -7.78 1.72
C PRO A 36 11.07 -7.71 2.59
N VAL A 37 11.61 -6.51 2.81
CA VAL A 37 12.76 -6.30 3.72
C VAL A 37 12.33 -6.43 5.18
N ASN A 38 11.17 -5.87 5.50
CA ASN A 38 10.49 -6.04 6.78
C ASN A 38 9.30 -6.98 6.58
N ASN A 39 9.20 -8.04 7.37
CA ASN A 39 8.08 -8.97 7.32
C ASN A 39 6.75 -8.30 7.71
N TYR A 40 5.63 -9.01 7.54
CA TYR A 40 4.29 -8.47 7.76
C TYR A 40 4.13 -7.93 9.18
N LYS A 41 4.56 -8.71 10.18
CA LYS A 41 4.48 -8.33 11.60
C LYS A 41 5.15 -6.98 11.85
N ARG A 42 6.42 -6.84 11.45
CA ARG A 42 7.19 -5.62 11.66
C ARG A 42 6.64 -4.43 10.86
N ARG A 43 6.14 -4.66 9.63
CA ARG A 43 5.47 -3.61 8.85
C ARG A 43 4.17 -3.15 9.51
N SER A 44 3.40 -4.07 10.09
CA SER A 44 2.17 -3.76 10.82
C SER A 44 2.47 -2.98 12.09
N GLU A 45 3.46 -3.41 12.88
CA GLU A 45 3.92 -2.70 14.08
C GLU A 45 4.36 -1.27 13.74
N PHE A 46 5.19 -1.10 12.70
CA PHE A 46 5.57 0.25 12.27
C PHE A 46 4.37 1.11 11.86
N LEU A 47 3.35 0.52 11.22
CA LEU A 47 2.15 1.26 10.83
C LEU A 47 1.27 1.63 12.03
N SER A 48 1.20 0.77 13.06
CA SER A 48 0.40 1.05 14.26
C SER A 48 0.97 2.17 15.12
N GLU A 49 2.27 2.48 14.99
CA GLU A 49 2.88 3.63 15.66
C GLU A 49 2.47 4.99 15.06
N PHE A 50 1.88 5.02 13.86
CA PHE A 50 1.42 6.27 13.26
C PHE A 50 0.03 6.64 13.79
N SER A 51 -0.07 7.78 14.47
CA SER A 51 -1.33 8.36 14.96
C SER A 51 -2.40 8.61 13.89
N LEU A 52 -2.04 8.53 12.60
CA LEU A 52 -2.95 8.67 11.47
C LEU A 52 -3.73 7.38 11.15
N VAL A 53 -3.25 6.20 11.59
CA VAL A 53 -3.79 4.89 11.23
C VAL A 53 -4.61 4.33 12.38
N ASP A 54 -5.90 4.06 12.17
CA ASP A 54 -6.80 3.55 13.22
C ASP A 54 -6.90 2.02 13.19
N PHE A 55 -6.90 1.41 12.00
CA PHE A 55 -6.96 -0.04 11.85
C PHE A 55 -6.05 -0.54 10.74
N ILE A 56 -5.49 -1.73 10.93
CA ILE A 56 -4.70 -2.44 9.92
C ILE A 56 -5.33 -3.81 9.73
N PHE A 57 -5.54 -4.21 8.48
CA PHE A 57 -5.92 -5.59 8.14
C PHE A 57 -4.95 -6.19 7.14
N ARG A 58 -4.82 -7.52 7.20
CA ARG A 58 -3.98 -8.28 6.29
C ARG A 58 -4.70 -8.58 4.99
N ILE A 59 -4.01 -8.39 3.87
CA ILE A 59 -4.43 -8.87 2.55
C ILE A 59 -3.63 -10.14 2.25
N ASP A 60 -4.31 -11.29 2.27
CA ASP A 60 -3.66 -12.59 2.06
C ASP A 60 -3.67 -13.07 0.61
N GLU A 61 -4.49 -12.44 -0.22
CA GLU A 61 -4.65 -12.81 -1.62
C GLU A 61 -3.55 -12.23 -2.51
N ILE A 62 -3.26 -12.96 -3.59
CA ILE A 62 -2.32 -12.53 -4.63
C ILE A 62 -3.13 -12.22 -5.88
N PHE A 63 -3.10 -10.96 -6.29
CA PHE A 63 -3.81 -10.50 -7.47
C PHE A 63 -2.86 -10.41 -8.67
N LYS A 64 -3.36 -10.81 -9.84
CA LYS A 64 -2.72 -10.59 -11.13
C LYS A 64 -3.62 -9.68 -11.96
N HIS A 65 -3.01 -8.91 -12.87
CA HIS A 65 -3.79 -8.06 -13.75
C HIS A 65 -4.71 -8.91 -14.65
N GLY A 66 -5.99 -8.55 -14.74
CA GLY A 66 -7.00 -9.27 -15.52
C GLY A 66 -7.58 -10.52 -14.85
N ASP A 67 -7.24 -10.80 -13.59
CA ASP A 67 -7.87 -11.89 -12.83
C ASP A 67 -9.17 -11.43 -12.16
N ASN A 68 -10.27 -12.18 -12.34
CA ASN A 68 -11.55 -11.91 -11.68
C ASN A 68 -11.46 -12.01 -10.13
N LYS A 69 -10.39 -12.60 -9.58
CA LYS A 69 -10.17 -12.69 -8.13
C LYS A 69 -10.05 -11.33 -7.44
N SER A 70 -9.33 -10.36 -8.02
CA SER A 70 -9.22 -9.02 -7.42
C SER A 70 -10.57 -8.35 -7.37
N PHE A 71 -11.35 -8.45 -8.45
CA PHE A 71 -12.67 -7.85 -8.53
C PHE A 71 -13.58 -8.42 -7.44
N LYS A 72 -13.64 -9.74 -7.33
CA LYS A 72 -14.45 -10.43 -6.32
C LYS A 72 -14.01 -10.09 -4.90
N TYR A 73 -12.71 -10.07 -4.64
CA TYR A 73 -12.16 -9.78 -3.32
C TYR A 73 -12.47 -8.34 -2.89
N PHE A 74 -12.10 -7.34 -3.69
CA PHE A 74 -12.32 -5.94 -3.35
C PHE A 74 -13.81 -5.59 -3.30
N THR A 75 -14.64 -6.18 -4.17
CA THR A 75 -16.10 -6.01 -4.09
C THR A 75 -16.65 -6.52 -2.77
N LYS A 76 -16.25 -7.73 -2.33
CA LYS A 76 -16.67 -8.28 -1.04
C LYS A 76 -16.19 -7.41 0.12
N LEU A 77 -14.93 -6.97 0.06
CA LEU A 77 -14.32 -6.12 1.08
C LEU A 77 -15.04 -4.78 1.20
N PHE A 78 -15.30 -4.08 0.09
CA PHE A 78 -15.96 -2.78 0.11
C PHE A 78 -17.43 -2.87 0.54
N LYS A 79 -18.12 -3.97 0.20
CA LYS A 79 -19.47 -4.24 0.71
C LYS A 79 -19.51 -4.50 2.21
N LEU A 80 -18.47 -5.16 2.74
CA LEU A 80 -18.36 -5.46 4.17
C LEU A 80 -18.00 -4.20 4.97
N LEU A 81 -16.96 -3.47 4.53
CA LEU A 81 -16.46 -2.29 5.23
C LEU A 81 -17.34 -1.05 5.01
N LYS A 82 -18.08 -1.00 3.90
CA LYS A 82 -18.88 0.16 3.47
C LYS A 82 -18.13 1.50 3.60
N PRO A 83 -16.91 1.63 3.05
CA PRO A 83 -16.12 2.84 3.22
C PRO A 83 -16.75 3.99 2.43
N ASN A 84 -16.66 5.22 2.96
CA ASN A 84 -17.05 6.42 2.19
C ASN A 84 -16.00 6.78 1.13
N TYR A 85 -14.74 6.47 1.41
CA TYR A 85 -13.60 6.82 0.56
C TYR A 85 -12.65 5.63 0.37
N ILE A 86 -12.12 5.49 -0.83
CA ILE A 86 -10.99 4.60 -1.14
C ILE A 86 -9.83 5.45 -1.63
N PHE A 87 -8.66 5.29 -1.02
CA PHE A 87 -7.42 5.96 -1.41
C PHE A 87 -6.48 4.96 -2.06
N SER A 88 -5.92 5.29 -3.21
CA SER A 88 -4.81 4.52 -3.79
C SER A 88 -3.89 5.38 -4.65
N SER A 89 -2.61 4.98 -4.72
CA SER A 89 -1.62 5.64 -5.55
C SER A 89 -1.74 5.19 -7.01
N ILE A 90 -2.01 6.14 -7.90
CA ILE A 90 -2.10 5.87 -9.34
C ILE A 90 -0.75 5.55 -9.98
N LYS A 91 0.36 5.83 -9.29
CA LYS A 91 1.73 5.60 -9.77
C LYS A 91 2.25 4.21 -9.43
N CYS A 92 1.77 3.60 -8.34
CA CYS A 92 2.44 2.42 -7.74
C CYS A 92 1.50 1.24 -7.50
N ASP A 93 0.19 1.42 -7.59
CA ASP A 93 -0.80 0.34 -7.45
C ASP A 93 -1.29 -0.09 -8.83
N SER A 94 -0.85 -1.26 -9.32
CA SER A 94 -1.28 -1.79 -10.62
C SER A 94 -2.80 -2.02 -10.72
N LEU A 95 -3.51 -2.09 -9.59
CA LEU A 95 -4.94 -2.35 -9.49
C LEU A 95 -5.77 -1.08 -9.24
N TRP A 96 -5.16 0.12 -9.30
CA TRP A 96 -5.87 1.36 -8.96
C TRP A 96 -7.13 1.58 -9.81
N LYS A 97 -7.08 1.26 -11.11
CA LYS A 97 -8.23 1.40 -12.03
C LYS A 97 -9.37 0.47 -11.64
N GLU A 98 -9.03 -0.76 -11.31
CA GLU A 98 -10.02 -1.77 -10.91
C GLU A 98 -10.68 -1.40 -9.58
N LYS A 99 -9.86 -1.01 -8.58
CA LYS A 99 -10.38 -0.52 -7.29
C LYS A 99 -11.28 0.70 -7.48
N ARG A 100 -10.92 1.61 -8.38
CA ARG A 100 -11.74 2.77 -8.74
C ARG A 100 -13.07 2.35 -9.33
N ASN A 101 -13.07 1.48 -10.33
CA ASN A 101 -14.30 1.01 -10.98
C ASN A 101 -15.23 0.32 -9.97
N ILE A 102 -14.68 -0.53 -9.09
CA ILE A 102 -15.45 -1.20 -8.04
C ILE A 102 -16.02 -0.17 -7.05
N ALA A 103 -15.20 0.77 -6.58
CA ALA A 103 -15.65 1.83 -5.67
C ALA A 103 -16.81 2.65 -6.29
N GLU A 104 -16.63 3.13 -7.52
CA GLU A 104 -17.65 3.91 -8.25
C GLU A 104 -18.95 3.12 -8.43
N SER A 105 -18.88 1.83 -8.81
CA SER A 105 -20.06 0.96 -8.94
C SER A 105 -20.81 0.70 -7.62
N LEU A 106 -20.16 0.93 -6.48
CA LEU A 106 -20.75 0.80 -5.14
C LEU A 106 -21.12 2.16 -4.53
N GLY A 107 -20.98 3.26 -5.29
CA GLY A 107 -21.23 4.61 -4.78
C GLY A 107 -20.17 5.13 -3.81
N VAL A 108 -19.00 4.50 -3.77
CA VAL A 108 -17.86 4.89 -2.92
C VAL A 108 -16.95 5.85 -3.67
N LYS A 109 -16.51 6.93 -3.01
CA LYS A 109 -15.65 7.93 -3.65
C LYS A 109 -14.20 7.48 -3.68
N PHE A 110 -13.65 7.31 -4.89
CA PHE A 110 -12.24 7.01 -5.07
C PHE A 110 -11.41 8.30 -5.12
N ILE A 111 -10.34 8.38 -4.31
CA ILE A 111 -9.41 9.51 -4.26
C ILE A 111 -8.03 9.04 -4.77
N PRO A 112 -7.59 9.49 -5.96
CA PRO A 112 -6.29 9.12 -6.51
C PRO A 112 -5.15 9.92 -5.85
N GLU A 113 -4.15 9.25 -5.30
CA GLU A 113 -2.95 9.89 -4.79
C GLU A 113 -1.88 9.99 -5.89
N LYS A 114 -1.48 11.24 -6.20
CA LYS A 114 -0.58 11.56 -7.33
C LYS A 114 0.85 11.92 -6.92
N SER A 115 1.09 12.12 -5.63
CA SER A 115 2.37 12.62 -5.12
C SER A 115 3.53 11.68 -5.47
N GLU A 116 4.74 12.23 -5.55
CA GLU A 116 5.93 11.43 -5.72
C GLU A 116 6.16 10.53 -4.50
N VAL A 117 6.41 9.25 -4.76
CA VAL A 117 6.59 8.24 -3.73
C VAL A 117 8.07 7.91 -3.65
N THR A 118 8.71 8.17 -2.50
CA THR A 118 10.02 7.58 -2.23
C THR A 118 9.85 6.08 -2.00
N HIS A 119 10.38 5.26 -2.90
CA HIS A 119 10.31 3.81 -2.79
C HIS A 119 11.38 3.25 -1.87
N SER A 120 11.08 2.12 -1.22
CA SER A 120 12.09 1.37 -0.45
C SER A 120 13.27 0.90 -1.33
N SER A 121 13.08 0.74 -2.64
CA SER A 121 14.17 0.48 -3.59
C SER A 121 15.10 1.68 -3.74
N THR A 122 14.56 2.90 -3.81
CA THR A 122 15.35 4.12 -3.87
C THR A 122 16.16 4.33 -2.59
N ILE A 123 15.53 4.14 -1.42
CA ILE A 123 16.21 4.26 -0.13
C ILE A 123 17.35 3.24 -0.02
N ILE A 124 17.13 1.99 -0.43
CA ILE A 124 18.18 0.96 -0.39
C ILE A 124 19.33 1.33 -1.32
N LYS A 125 19.06 1.81 -2.54
CA LYS A 125 20.13 2.27 -3.45
C LYS A 125 20.97 3.40 -2.85
N ILE A 126 20.34 4.37 -2.19
CA ILE A 126 21.03 5.47 -1.51
C ILE A 126 21.90 4.91 -0.36
N LEU A 127 21.32 4.04 0.47
CA LEU A 127 22.07 3.43 1.57
C LEU A 127 23.23 2.57 1.06
N GLU A 128 23.04 1.82 -0.04
CA GLU A 128 24.08 1.02 -0.68
C GLU A 128 25.18 1.88 -1.35
N SER A 129 24.84 3.06 -1.88
CA SER A 129 25.83 3.99 -2.45
C SER A 129 26.61 4.76 -1.38
N ASP A 130 25.98 5.00 -0.22
CA ASP A 130 26.57 5.71 0.92
C ASP A 130 27.35 4.77 1.87
N LEU A 131 27.41 3.47 1.58
CA LEU A 131 28.31 2.54 2.28
C LEU A 131 29.77 2.90 1.95
N TRP A 132 30.36 3.70 2.83
CA TRP A 132 31.77 3.88 3.14
C TRP A 132 32.78 3.10 2.28
N HIS A 133 33.65 3.82 1.56
CA HIS A 133 34.87 3.27 0.99
C HIS A 133 36.00 3.47 2.00
N PRO A 134 36.74 2.42 2.42
CA PRO A 134 37.93 2.63 3.25
C PRO A 134 38.95 3.47 2.49
N PRO A 135 39.74 4.33 3.17
CA PRO A 135 40.80 5.07 2.51
C PRO A 135 41.74 4.08 1.82
N ARG A 136 41.99 4.30 0.53
CA ARG A 136 43.01 3.54 -0.20
C ARG A 136 44.35 3.87 0.45
N THR A 137 44.93 2.86 1.10
CA THR A 137 46.32 2.87 1.59
C THR A 137 47.29 3.01 0.43
#